data_AF-Q2H3E8-F1
#
_entry.id   AF-Q2H3E8-F1
#
_cell.length_a   1.000
_cell.length_b   1.000
_cell.length_c   1.000
_cell.angle_alpha   90.00
_cell.angle_beta   90.00
_cell.angle_gamma   90.00
#
_symmetry.space_group_name_H-M   'P 1'
#
loop_
_entity.id
_entity.type
_entity.pdbx_description
1 polymer ?
#
loop_
_entity_poly.entity_id
_entity_poly.type
_entity_poly.pdbx_seq_one_letter_code
_entity_poly.pdbx_strand_id
1 'polypeptide(L)'
;MVKNGTKSGRARFRCAKGREYKPQANPETHESKRRKTSTQFTGCKFQLAARPLPDGRWAVKLPDGPAALHNHGWSYPTAFAGARARDSYEPGTAAPRASGRFIDGLDALDPDIEDDHDRALAAAEVAAHEDQEDAVALGN
;
A
#
# COMPACT_ATOMS: atom_id res chain seq x y z
N MET A 1 -4.66 6.58 -2.82
CA MET A 1 -4.90 7.00 -1.41
C MET A 1 -4.47 8.46 -1.25
N VAL A 2 -5.07 9.24 -0.36
CA VAL A 2 -4.64 10.63 -0.07
C VAL A 2 -4.57 10.90 1.43
N LYS A 3 -3.65 11.76 1.87
CA LYS A 3 -3.53 12.19 3.27
C LYS A 3 -4.79 12.98 3.66
N ASN A 4 -5.45 12.55 4.73
CA ASN A 4 -6.65 13.17 5.29
C ASN A 4 -6.31 14.14 6.43
N GLY A 5 -5.14 14.00 7.04
CA GLY A 5 -4.62 14.88 8.08
C GLY A 5 -3.68 14.14 9.02
N THR A 6 -3.13 14.88 9.98
CA THR A 6 -2.32 14.35 11.09
C THR A 6 -2.95 14.80 12.39
N LYS A 7 -3.24 13.87 13.31
CA LYS A 7 -3.70 14.19 14.66
C LYS A 7 -2.82 13.46 15.67
N SER A 8 -2.12 14.22 16.52
CA SER A 8 -1.27 13.69 17.60
C SER A 8 -0.28 12.63 17.11
N GLY A 9 0.50 12.94 16.07
CA GLY A 9 1.49 12.02 15.48
C GLY A 9 0.92 10.89 14.63
N ARG A 10 -0.41 10.67 14.63
CA ARG A 10 -1.06 9.67 13.79
C ARG A 10 -1.39 10.24 12.42
N ALA A 11 -0.98 9.56 11.36
CA ALA A 11 -1.31 9.91 9.99
C ALA A 11 -2.64 9.24 9.60
N ARG A 12 -3.58 10.03 9.08
CA ARG A 12 -4.85 9.51 8.57
C ARG A 12 -4.87 9.60 7.06
N PHE A 13 -5.34 8.55 6.43
CA PHE A 13 -5.46 8.45 4.98
C PHE A 13 -6.89 8.09 4.61
N ARG A 14 -7.32 8.56 3.45
CA ARG A 14 -8.63 8.25 2.87
C ARG A 14 -8.49 7.83 1.42
N CYS A 15 -9.49 7.13 0.91
CA CYS A 15 -9.63 6.94 -0.53
C CYS A 15 -9.67 8.31 -1.25
N ALA A 16 -9.03 8.41 -2.41
CA ALA A 16 -9.04 9.63 -3.21
C ALA A 16 -10.43 9.97 -3.76
N LYS A 17 -11.21 8.93 -4.09
CA LYS A 17 -12.61 9.02 -4.49
C LYS A 17 -13.56 9.16 -3.29
N GLY A 18 -13.01 9.20 -2.07
CA GLY A 18 -13.77 9.24 -0.82
C GLY A 18 -14.47 10.55 -0.48
N ARG A 19 -14.24 11.61 -1.26
CA ARG A 19 -14.95 12.87 -1.07
C ARG A 19 -16.38 12.75 -1.59
N GLU A 20 -17.27 13.57 -1.05
CA GLU A 20 -18.57 13.83 -1.64
C GLU A 20 -18.45 14.99 -2.62
N TYR A 21 -19.11 14.86 -3.76
CA TYR A 21 -19.18 15.95 -4.72
C TYR A 21 -20.20 17.00 -4.26
N LYS A 22 -19.76 18.24 -4.18
CA LYS A 22 -20.63 19.39 -3.92
C LYS A 22 -20.69 20.24 -5.20
N PRO A 23 -21.82 20.32 -5.90
CA PRO A 23 -21.94 21.14 -7.09
C PRO A 23 -21.73 22.62 -6.72
N GLN A 24 -20.89 23.31 -7.48
CA GLN A 24 -20.62 24.75 -7.33
C GLN A 24 -21.30 25.56 -8.46
N ALA A 25 -22.22 24.93 -9.19
CA ALA A 25 -22.92 25.61 -10.28
C ALA A 25 -23.88 26.66 -9.71
N ASN A 26 -23.84 27.88 -10.26
CA ASN A 26 -24.77 28.94 -9.87
C ASN A 26 -26.21 28.55 -10.29
N PRO A 27 -27.15 28.42 -9.33
CA PRO A 27 -28.53 28.07 -9.61
C PRO A 27 -29.33 29.18 -10.33
N GLU A 28 -28.77 30.37 -10.51
CA GLU A 28 -29.42 31.48 -11.23
C GLU A 28 -29.06 31.50 -12.73
N THR A 29 -27.99 30.82 -13.13
CA THR A 29 -27.61 30.73 -14.55
C THR A 29 -28.58 29.82 -15.30
N HIS A 30 -28.98 30.13 -16.53
CA HIS A 30 -29.81 29.23 -17.33
C HIS A 30 -29.11 27.89 -17.59
N GLU A 31 -29.84 26.76 -17.56
CA GLU A 31 -29.26 25.40 -17.62
C GLU A 31 -28.29 25.19 -18.79
N SER A 32 -28.63 25.71 -19.98
CA SER A 32 -27.78 25.59 -21.19
C SER A 32 -26.42 26.26 -21.06
N LYS A 33 -26.27 27.24 -20.16
CA LYS A 33 -25.02 27.97 -19.89
C LYS A 33 -24.35 27.50 -18.59
N ARG A 34 -24.96 26.59 -17.83
CA ARG A 34 -24.36 26.05 -16.61
C ARG A 34 -23.21 25.12 -16.96
N ARG A 35 -22.10 25.28 -16.24
CA ARG A 35 -20.98 24.35 -16.32
C ARG A 35 -21.44 22.97 -15.83
N LYS A 36 -21.38 21.96 -16.70
CA LYS A 36 -21.60 20.56 -16.36
C LYS A 36 -20.25 19.93 -16.01
N THR A 37 -19.98 19.74 -14.73
CA THR A 37 -18.77 19.03 -14.26
C THR A 37 -19.14 17.63 -13.80
N SER A 38 -18.55 16.62 -14.45
CA SER A 38 -18.54 15.25 -13.94
C SER A 38 -17.44 15.08 -12.90
N THR A 39 -17.67 14.22 -11.92
CA THR A 39 -16.73 13.95 -10.82
C THR A 39 -16.51 12.45 -10.69
N GLN A 40 -15.30 12.06 -10.28
CA GLN A 40 -14.98 10.67 -9.93
C GLN A 40 -15.11 10.40 -8.43
N PHE A 41 -15.62 11.36 -7.68
CA PHE A 41 -15.88 11.24 -6.25
C PHE A 41 -17.13 10.39 -6.01
N THR A 42 -16.97 9.32 -5.23
CA THR A 42 -18.00 8.31 -4.97
C THR A 42 -18.43 8.28 -3.50
N GLY A 43 -17.92 9.18 -2.64
CA GLY A 43 -18.18 9.13 -1.21
C GLY A 43 -17.64 7.86 -0.53
N CYS A 44 -16.59 7.25 -1.09
CA CYS A 44 -15.96 6.05 -0.55
C CYS A 44 -15.53 6.22 0.92
N LYS A 45 -16.07 5.37 1.80
CA LYS A 45 -15.85 5.41 3.25
C LYS A 45 -14.51 4.81 3.69
N PHE A 46 -13.74 4.22 2.77
CA PHE A 46 -12.46 3.60 3.07
C PHE A 46 -11.44 4.61 3.60
N GLN A 47 -10.97 4.38 4.83
CA GLN A 47 -9.99 5.20 5.53
C GLN A 47 -9.07 4.31 6.36
N LEU A 48 -7.78 4.64 6.40
CA LEU A 48 -6.82 3.96 7.26
C LEU A 48 -6.06 4.95 8.13
N ALA A 49 -5.58 4.47 9.27
CA ALA A 49 -4.78 5.25 10.19
C ALA A 49 -3.43 4.58 10.41
N ALA A 50 -2.36 5.33 10.26
CA ALA A 50 -1.00 4.89 10.60
C ALA A 50 -0.56 5.59 11.90
N ARG A 51 -0.02 4.80 12.83
CA ARG A 51 0.53 5.27 14.10
C ARG A 51 2.01 4.90 14.17
N PRO A 52 2.90 5.85 14.52
CA PRO A 52 4.29 5.51 14.77
C PRO A 52 4.41 4.68 16.04
N LEU A 53 5.23 3.65 16.00
CA LEU A 53 5.62 2.82 17.13
C LEU A 53 6.94 3.34 17.73
N PRO A 54 7.24 3.05 19.01
CA PRO A 54 8.44 3.54 19.68
C PRO A 54 9.76 3.04 19.05
N ASP A 55 9.71 1.92 18.35
CA ASP A 55 10.83 1.28 17.66
C ASP A 55 11.11 1.88 16.26
N GLY A 56 10.44 2.97 15.89
CA GLY A 56 10.58 3.62 14.59
C GLY A 56 9.72 2.99 13.48
N ARG A 57 9.05 1.85 13.73
CA ARG A 57 8.13 1.24 12.76
C ARG A 57 6.78 1.97 12.77
N TRP A 58 5.95 1.68 11.76
CA TRP A 58 4.60 2.21 11.66
C TRP A 58 3.57 1.09 11.75
N ALA A 59 2.64 1.19 12.68
CA ALA A 59 1.47 0.33 12.75
C ALA A 59 0.34 0.93 11.90
N VAL A 60 -0.15 0.17 10.92
CA VAL A 60 -1.30 0.55 10.10
C VAL A 60 -2.54 -0.16 10.61
N LYS A 61 -3.57 0.62 10.96
CA LYS A 61 -4.90 0.11 11.27
C LYS A 61 -5.80 0.24 10.05
N LEU A 62 -6.21 -0.90 9.51
CA LEU A 62 -7.25 -1.00 8.51
C LEU A 62 -8.63 -0.80 9.16
N PRO A 63 -9.61 -0.26 8.42
CA PRO A 63 -10.98 -0.19 8.90
C PRO A 63 -11.61 -1.58 8.85
N ASP A 64 -12.43 -1.89 9.85
CA ASP A 64 -13.15 -3.16 9.95
C ASP A 64 -14.55 -3.06 9.31
N GLY A 65 -15.11 -4.22 8.93
CA GLY A 65 -16.49 -4.32 8.45
C GLY A 65 -16.75 -3.61 7.12
N PRO A 66 -17.94 -3.03 6.89
CA PRO A 66 -18.31 -2.43 5.60
C PRO A 66 -17.40 -1.27 5.16
N ALA A 67 -16.73 -0.61 6.09
CA ALA A 67 -15.77 0.47 5.80
C ALA A 67 -14.43 -0.05 5.24
N ALA A 68 -14.17 -1.36 5.36
CA ALA A 68 -13.05 -2.06 4.71
C ALA A 68 -13.20 -2.13 3.18
N LEU A 69 -14.44 -2.00 2.69
CA LEU A 69 -14.74 -2.18 1.28
C LEU A 69 -14.79 -0.85 0.54
N HIS A 70 -14.17 -0.81 -0.63
CA HIS A 70 -14.34 0.26 -1.58
C HIS A 70 -15.70 0.12 -2.28
N ASN A 71 -16.44 1.23 -2.42
CA ASN A 71 -17.71 1.26 -3.15
C ASN A 71 -17.54 1.54 -4.66
N HIS A 72 -16.33 1.39 -5.17
CA HIS A 72 -16.00 1.66 -6.56
C HIS A 72 -14.88 0.71 -7.00
N GLY A 73 -14.84 0.41 -8.30
CA GLY A 73 -13.75 -0.37 -8.89
C GLY A 73 -12.40 0.36 -8.82
N TRP A 74 -11.34 -0.43 -8.88
CA TRP A 74 -10.02 0.07 -9.24
C TRP A 74 -10.00 0.40 -10.74
N SER A 75 -9.41 1.52 -11.12
CA SER A 75 -9.32 1.94 -12.52
C SER A 75 -7.93 2.48 -12.79
N TYR A 76 -7.13 1.68 -13.50
CA TYR A 76 -5.76 2.01 -13.88
C TYR A 76 -5.67 3.32 -14.70
N PRO A 77 -6.55 3.56 -15.70
CA PRO A 77 -6.53 4.80 -16.48
C PRO A 77 -6.84 6.06 -15.66
N THR A 78 -7.48 5.92 -14.50
CA THR A 78 -7.85 7.04 -13.61
C THR A 78 -7.06 7.04 -12.31
N ALA A 79 -6.12 6.10 -12.13
CA ALA A 79 -5.23 6.07 -10.98
C ALA A 79 -4.31 7.31 -10.96
N PHE A 80 -3.74 7.66 -9.81
CA PHE A 80 -2.76 8.75 -9.75
C PHE A 80 -1.54 8.42 -10.60
N ALA A 81 -0.86 9.45 -11.13
CA ALA A 81 0.31 9.26 -11.99
C ALA A 81 1.37 8.30 -11.40
N GLY A 82 1.63 8.37 -10.09
CA GLY A 82 2.56 7.44 -9.42
C GLY A 82 2.09 5.98 -9.35
N ALA A 83 0.79 5.71 -9.47
CA ALA A 83 0.25 4.35 -9.58
C ALA A 83 0.18 3.87 -11.04
N ARG A 84 0.24 4.78 -12.03
CA ARG A 84 0.39 4.46 -13.46
C ARG A 84 1.86 4.25 -13.85
N ALA A 85 2.78 4.86 -13.11
CA ALA A 85 4.22 4.79 -13.36
C ALA A 85 4.85 3.42 -13.04
N ARG A 86 4.04 2.40 -12.74
CA ARG A 86 4.52 1.04 -12.47
C ARG A 86 4.76 0.20 -13.73
N ASP A 87 4.60 0.74 -14.94
CA ASP A 87 4.50 -0.11 -16.14
C ASP A 87 5.37 0.28 -17.35
N SER A 88 6.47 1.01 -17.19
CA SER A 88 7.37 1.24 -18.35
C SER A 88 8.80 1.66 -18.03
N TYR A 89 9.34 1.38 -16.85
CA TYR A 89 10.77 1.62 -16.64
C TYR A 89 11.56 0.39 -17.10
N GLU A 90 12.18 0.48 -18.27
CA GLU A 90 13.24 -0.45 -18.66
C GLU A 90 14.59 0.12 -18.25
N PRO A 91 15.40 -0.63 -17.47
CA PRO A 91 16.75 -0.22 -17.11
C PRO A 91 17.56 0.18 -18.34
N GLY A 92 18.14 1.38 -18.32
CA GLY A 92 19.04 1.89 -19.36
C GLY A 92 18.41 2.80 -20.43
N THR A 93 17.10 3.07 -20.37
CA THR A 93 16.42 3.82 -21.46
C THR A 93 16.02 5.27 -21.11
N ALA A 94 16.05 5.69 -19.84
CA ALA A 94 15.92 7.11 -19.45
C ALA A 94 16.41 7.38 -18.03
N ALA A 95 16.94 8.59 -17.77
CA ALA A 95 17.32 9.01 -16.42
C ALA A 95 16.09 9.10 -15.49
N PRO A 96 16.15 8.56 -14.25
CA PRO A 96 15.01 8.55 -13.33
C PRO A 96 14.62 9.99 -12.94
N ARG A 97 13.32 10.29 -12.99
CA ARG A 97 12.77 11.55 -12.46
C ARG A 97 12.98 11.61 -10.94
N ALA A 98 13.04 12.82 -10.36
CA ALA A 98 13.41 13.05 -8.96
C ALA A 98 12.67 12.19 -7.90
N SER A 99 11.47 11.68 -8.19
CA SER A 99 10.72 10.76 -7.32
C SER A 99 11.14 9.28 -7.42
N GLY A 100 11.92 8.88 -8.42
CA GLY A 100 12.44 7.52 -8.63
C GLY A 100 13.74 7.22 -7.88
N ARG A 101 14.46 8.25 -7.41
CA ARG A 101 15.72 8.11 -6.66
C ARG A 101 15.59 7.40 -5.31
N PHE A 102 14.37 7.20 -4.82
CA PHE A 102 14.13 6.45 -3.58
C PHE A 102 14.03 4.93 -3.79
N ILE A 103 13.79 4.45 -5.01
CA ILE A 103 13.62 3.01 -5.30
C ILE A 103 14.96 2.35 -5.63
N ASP A 104 15.89 3.07 -6.29
CA ASP A 104 17.25 2.55 -6.60
C ASP A 104 18.09 2.19 -5.35
N GLY A 105 17.71 2.67 -4.16
CA GLY A 105 18.41 2.31 -2.92
C GLY A 105 17.89 1.05 -2.23
N LEU A 106 16.82 0.43 -2.75
CA LEU A 106 16.18 -0.77 -2.16
C LEU A 106 16.50 -2.07 -2.93
N ASP A 107 16.96 -1.97 -4.18
CA ASP A 107 17.46 -3.12 -4.98
C ASP A 107 18.92 -3.47 -4.65
N ALA A 108 19.55 -2.76 -3.70
CA ALA A 108 20.85 -3.12 -3.15
C ALA A 108 20.71 -3.95 -1.85
N LEU A 109 19.66 -4.77 -1.74
CA LEU A 109 19.67 -5.89 -0.82
C LEU A 109 20.66 -6.90 -1.40
N ASP A 110 21.77 -7.05 -0.70
CA ASP A 110 22.82 -8.02 -0.96
C ASP A 110 22.18 -9.43 -1.16
N PRO A 111 22.33 -10.07 -2.32
CA PRO A 111 21.75 -11.38 -2.60
C PRO A 111 22.25 -12.47 -1.62
N ASP A 112 23.33 -12.20 -0.88
CA ASP A 112 23.86 -13.11 0.13
C ASP A 112 23.03 -13.12 1.43
N ILE A 113 22.07 -12.19 1.62
CA ILE A 113 21.20 -12.12 2.81
C ILE A 113 19.97 -13.05 2.70
N GLU A 114 19.55 -13.45 1.50
CA GLU A 114 18.42 -14.39 1.32
C GLU A 114 18.79 -15.85 1.67
N ASP A 115 20.07 -16.14 1.83
CA ASP A 115 20.60 -17.50 1.99
C ASP A 115 20.56 -18.02 3.45
N ASP A 116 20.42 -17.11 4.43
CA ASP A 116 20.41 -17.47 5.85
C ASP A 116 19.06 -18.06 6.31
N HIS A 117 17.95 -17.71 5.65
CA HIS A 117 16.63 -18.23 6.01
C HIS A 117 16.45 -19.68 5.56
N ASP A 118 16.89 -20.02 4.36
CA ASP A 118 16.83 -21.39 3.84
C ASP A 118 17.82 -22.30 4.57
N ARG A 119 18.99 -21.77 4.95
CA ARG A 119 19.95 -22.47 5.81
C ARG A 119 19.41 -22.72 7.22
N ALA A 120 18.69 -21.75 7.80
CA ALA A 120 18.05 -21.91 9.11
C ALA A 120 16.90 -22.93 9.07
N LEU A 121 16.12 -22.97 7.98
CA LEU A 121 15.09 -23.98 7.77
C LEU A 121 15.69 -25.38 7.60
N ALA A 122 16.75 -25.53 6.79
CA ALA A 122 17.43 -26.80 6.62
C ALA A 122 18.07 -27.31 7.92
N ALA A 123 18.69 -26.43 8.72
CA ALA A 123 19.27 -26.80 10.01
C ALA A 123 18.20 -27.21 11.03
N ALA A 124 17.03 -26.54 11.03
CA ALA A 124 15.91 -26.91 11.89
C ALA A 124 15.28 -28.25 11.48
N GLU A 125 15.24 -28.55 10.18
CA GLU A 125 14.73 -29.83 9.67
C GLU A 125 15.67 -31.00 10.01
N VAL A 126 16.99 -30.80 9.93
CA VAL A 126 17.99 -31.80 10.35
C VAL A 126 17.90 -32.07 11.85
N ALA A 127 17.84 -31.02 12.68
CA ALA A 127 17.71 -31.17 14.13
C ALA A 127 16.40 -31.90 14.53
N ALA A 128 15.29 -31.62 13.83
CA ALA A 128 14.03 -32.31 14.06
C ALA A 128 14.08 -33.80 13.66
N HIS A 129 14.87 -34.15 12.65
CA HIS A 129 15.07 -35.55 12.24
C HIS A 129 15.96 -36.32 13.23
N GLU A 130 17.02 -35.69 13.74
CA GLU A 130 17.91 -36.28 14.75
C GLU A 130 17.18 -36.55 16.09
N ASP A 131 16.37 -35.60 16.56
CA ASP A 131 15.51 -35.79 17.75
C ASP A 131 14.52 -36.95 17.59
N GLN A 132 14.10 -37.23 16.36
CA GLN A 132 13.16 -38.30 16.04
C GLN A 132 13.84 -39.68 16.01
N GLU A 133 15.11 -39.75 15.60
CA GLU A 133 15.90 -40.98 15.63
C GLU A 133 16.35 -41.35 17.06
N ASP A 134 16.73 -40.36 17.89
CA ASP A 134 17.08 -40.58 19.31
C ASP A 134 15.87 -41.01 20.16
N ALA A 135 14.68 -40.49 19.87
CA ALA A 135 13.44 -40.91 20.51
C ALA A 135 13.06 -42.38 20.16
N VAL A 136 13.44 -42.85 18.96
CA VAL A 136 13.24 -44.24 18.53
C VAL A 136 14.32 -45.16 19.13
N ALA A 137 15.55 -44.66 19.31
CA ALA A 137 16.65 -45.42 19.91
C ALA A 137 16.49 -45.66 21.43
N LEU A 138 15.79 -44.78 22.14
CA LEU A 138 15.48 -44.94 23.58
C LEU A 138 14.18 -45.74 23.86
N GLY A 139 13.48 -46.18 22.81
CA GLY A 139 12.19 -46.88 22.88
C GLY A 139 12.23 -48.39 22.59
N ASN A 140 13.41 -49.01 22.45
CA ASN A 140 13.60 -50.45 22.31
C ASN A 140 14.45 -51.03 23.45
#